data_AF-A0A259BDD1-F1
#
_entry.id   AF-A0A259BDD1-F1
#
_cell.length_a   1.000
_cell.length_b   1.000
_cell.length_c   1.000
_cell.angle_alpha   90.00
_cell.angle_beta   90.00
_cell.angle_gamma   90.00
#
_symmetry.space_group_name_H-M   'P 1'
#
loop_
_entity.id
_entity.type
_entity.pdbx_description
1 polymer ?
#
loop_
_entity_poly.entity_id
_entity_poly.type
_entity_poly.pdbx_seq_one_letter_code
_entity_poly.pdbx_strand_id
1 'polypeptide(L)'
;MVRQRSKIMSSKDPSALPSSHNGAPLPFSRNAITPDAVATPDLSSQSVGALLRDARTRKGLSPGDLAQSLNLDLRIVELIEANRLDEAPEPIYVRAYLKHWAGLLDIDGAQLLAAFEAQRSINPRTDSVNTHARAPLDGVGLSPC
;
A
#
# COMPACT_ATOMS: atom_id res chain seq x y z
N MET A 1 -33.36 43.02 25.58
CA MET A 1 -32.93 44.28 26.22
C MET A 1 -32.79 44.05 27.72
N VAL A 2 -31.54 43.87 28.17
CA VAL A 2 -30.93 44.12 29.50
C VAL A 2 -31.67 43.75 30.81
N ARG A 3 -30.84 43.25 31.75
CA ARG A 3 -30.98 43.08 33.22
C ARG A 3 -31.40 41.65 33.61
N GLN A 4 -30.69 40.92 34.48
CA GLN A 4 -29.91 41.39 35.61
C GLN A 4 -28.90 40.34 36.12
N ARG A 5 -27.86 40.91 36.73
CA ARG A 5 -26.68 40.31 37.36
C ARG A 5 -26.93 40.30 38.86
N SER A 6 -26.77 39.15 39.54
CA SER A 6 -26.59 38.97 41.01
C SER A 6 -26.65 37.45 41.29
N LYS A 7 -25.90 36.82 42.18
CA LYS A 7 -25.03 37.31 43.23
C LYS A 7 -23.99 36.23 43.58
N ILE A 8 -22.80 36.72 43.79
CA ILE A 8 -21.65 36.19 44.50
C ILE A 8 -21.99 35.63 45.90
N MET A 9 -21.02 34.84 46.41
CA MET A 9 -20.68 34.53 47.81
C MET A 9 -21.16 33.18 48.35
N SER A 10 -20.23 32.20 48.40
CA SER A 10 -19.99 31.50 49.66
C SER A 10 -18.52 31.14 49.78
N SER A 11 -17.85 31.96 50.57
CA SER A 11 -16.53 31.79 51.15
C SER A 11 -16.42 30.49 51.94
N LYS A 12 -15.33 29.74 51.75
CA LYS A 12 -14.70 29.05 52.88
C LYS A 12 -13.19 28.98 52.67
N ASP A 13 -12.54 29.54 53.67
CA ASP A 13 -11.13 29.89 53.88
C ASP A 13 -10.11 28.73 53.80
N PRO A 14 -8.80 29.06 53.83
CA PRO A 14 -7.69 28.26 53.31
C PRO A 14 -7.03 27.37 54.37
N SER A 15 -5.98 26.67 53.93
CA SER A 15 -5.02 25.88 54.74
C SER A 15 -5.48 24.50 55.19
N ALA A 16 -4.98 23.47 54.49
CA ALA A 16 -4.06 22.48 55.09
C ALA A 16 -3.79 21.33 54.09
N LEU A 17 -2.57 21.25 53.56
CA LEU A 17 -1.90 19.96 53.36
C LEU A 17 -1.49 19.49 54.76
N PRO A 18 -1.63 18.20 55.14
CA PRO A 18 -0.79 17.16 54.55
C PRO A 18 -1.42 15.76 54.51
N SER A 19 -0.89 14.91 53.61
CA SER A 19 -0.36 13.57 53.94
C SER A 19 -0.33 12.70 52.68
N SER A 20 0.90 12.55 52.20
CA SER A 20 1.36 11.50 51.30
C SER A 20 0.94 10.13 51.80
N HIS A 21 0.06 9.41 51.08
CA HIS A 21 -0.02 7.95 51.15
C HIS A 21 -0.35 7.35 49.77
N ASN A 22 0.68 6.73 49.19
CA ASN A 22 0.66 5.51 48.36
C ASN A 22 -0.21 5.43 47.10
N GLY A 23 0.49 5.21 45.98
CA GLY A 23 -0.05 4.52 44.81
C GLY A 23 0.59 5.02 43.53
N ALA A 24 1.81 4.56 43.23
CA ALA A 24 2.40 4.76 41.92
C ALA A 24 1.44 4.26 40.83
N PRO A 25 0.98 5.10 39.88
CA PRO A 25 0.34 4.59 38.69
C PRO A 25 1.45 4.02 37.82
N LEU A 26 1.40 2.71 37.56
CA LEU A 26 2.13 2.13 36.45
C LEU A 26 1.75 2.94 35.20
N PRO A 27 2.71 3.54 34.46
CA PRO A 27 2.37 4.00 33.14
C PRO A 27 2.04 2.75 32.34
N PHE A 28 0.76 2.56 32.01
CA PHE A 28 0.39 1.74 30.87
C PHE A 28 1.03 2.43 29.67
N SER A 29 2.24 1.98 29.33
CA SER A 29 3.03 2.47 28.23
C SER A 29 2.16 2.51 27.01
N ARG A 30 1.75 3.73 26.72
CA ARG A 30 0.99 4.15 25.56
C ARG A 30 1.89 3.85 24.39
N ASN A 31 1.73 2.67 23.80
CA ASN A 31 2.38 2.37 22.53
C ASN A 31 1.64 3.20 21.46
N ALA A 32 1.91 4.51 21.47
CA ALA A 32 1.63 5.39 20.37
C ALA A 32 2.65 5.05 19.29
N ILE A 33 2.33 4.06 18.45
CA ILE A 33 3.01 3.88 17.18
C ILE A 33 2.51 4.99 16.26
N THR A 34 3.10 6.17 16.41
CA THR A 34 3.25 7.14 15.34
C THR A 34 4.64 7.72 15.44
N PRO A 35 5.62 7.16 14.72
CA PRO A 35 6.61 7.99 14.07
C PRO A 35 6.04 8.38 12.71
N ASP A 36 5.65 9.65 12.60
CA ASP A 36 6.24 10.52 11.58
C ASP A 36 6.86 9.78 10.38
N ALA A 37 6.04 9.57 9.35
CA ALA A 37 6.56 9.47 8.00
C ALA A 37 5.79 10.51 7.19
N VAL A 38 6.20 11.77 7.38
CA VAL A 38 5.94 12.81 6.39
C VAL A 38 6.64 12.38 5.11
N ALA A 39 5.92 11.63 4.26
CA ALA A 39 6.33 11.40 2.89
C ALA A 39 6.12 12.72 2.15
N THR A 40 7.10 13.62 2.25
CA THR A 40 7.28 14.68 1.27
C THR A 40 7.50 13.97 -0.07
N PRO A 41 6.60 14.07 -1.06
CA PRO A 41 6.81 13.38 -2.31
C PRO A 41 7.90 14.14 -3.06
N ASP A 42 9.13 13.66 -2.97
CA ASP A 42 10.11 13.90 -4.03
C ASP A 42 9.59 13.17 -5.28
N LEU A 43 8.84 13.90 -6.09
CA LEU A 43 8.19 13.43 -7.32
C LEU A 43 9.21 12.89 -8.35
N SER A 44 10.50 13.13 -8.15
CA SER A 44 11.57 12.70 -9.07
C SER A 44 12.15 11.30 -8.78
N SER A 45 11.79 10.70 -7.64
CA SER A 45 12.30 9.39 -7.19
C SER A 45 11.18 8.39 -6.84
N GLN A 46 9.96 8.62 -7.31
CA GLN A 46 8.81 7.83 -6.88
C GLN A 46 8.79 6.46 -7.57
N SER A 47 8.68 5.39 -6.79
CA SER A 47 8.68 4.02 -7.33
C SER A 47 7.37 3.71 -8.05
N VAL A 48 7.39 2.76 -8.99
CA VAL A 48 6.19 2.27 -9.70
C VAL A 48 5.09 1.86 -8.71
N GLY A 49 5.46 1.16 -7.65
CA GLY A 49 4.53 0.74 -6.61
C GLY A 49 3.86 1.92 -5.89
N ALA A 50 4.63 2.97 -5.58
CA ALA A 50 4.09 4.18 -4.97
C ALA A 50 3.13 4.92 -5.91
N LEU A 51 3.47 5.01 -7.20
CA LEU A 51 2.60 5.66 -8.21
C LEU A 51 1.24 4.94 -8.31
N LEU A 52 1.24 3.60 -8.29
CA LEU A 52 0.03 2.79 -8.31
C LEU A 52 -0.80 2.96 -7.04
N ARG A 53 -0.15 2.92 -5.88
CA ARG A 53 -0.80 3.11 -4.58
C ARG A 53 -1.47 4.49 -4.49
N ASP A 54 -0.80 5.54 -4.95
CA ASP A 54 -1.33 6.89 -4.97
C ASP A 54 -2.56 6.96 -5.89
N ALA A 55 -2.48 6.41 -7.09
CA ALA A 55 -3.60 6.40 -8.02
C ALA A 55 -4.80 5.59 -7.50
N ARG A 56 -4.56 4.43 -6.87
CA ARG A 56 -5.60 3.64 -6.20
C ARG A 56 -6.28 4.45 -5.09
N THR A 57 -5.49 5.11 -4.25
CA THR A 57 -5.99 5.92 -3.13
C THR A 57 -6.82 7.10 -3.63
N ARG A 58 -6.42 7.75 -4.74
CA ARG A 58 -7.22 8.82 -5.38
C ARG A 58 -8.57 8.34 -5.90
N LYS A 59 -8.67 7.07 -6.32
CA LYS A 59 -9.94 6.43 -6.73
C LYS A 59 -10.78 5.94 -5.55
N GLY A 60 -10.24 6.00 -4.32
CA GLY A 60 -10.93 5.53 -3.11
C GLY A 60 -11.05 4.00 -3.03
N LEU A 61 -10.22 3.26 -3.76
CA LEU A 61 -10.25 1.80 -3.80
C LEU A 61 -9.37 1.21 -2.69
N SER A 62 -9.82 0.16 -2.03
CA SER A 62 -8.93 -0.67 -1.19
C SER A 62 -8.05 -1.56 -2.07
N PRO A 63 -6.90 -2.07 -1.59
CA PRO A 63 -6.09 -3.01 -2.36
C PRO A 63 -6.86 -4.30 -2.69
N GLY A 64 -7.80 -4.70 -1.82
CA GLY A 64 -8.72 -5.82 -2.07
C GLY A 64 -9.70 -5.54 -3.21
N ASP A 65 -10.29 -4.34 -3.26
CA ASP A 65 -11.21 -3.96 -4.34
C ASP A 65 -10.49 -3.89 -5.68
N LEU A 66 -9.25 -3.39 -5.68
CA LEU A 66 -8.41 -3.37 -6.86
C LEU A 66 -8.09 -4.80 -7.31
N ALA A 67 -7.64 -5.67 -6.40
CA ALA A 67 -7.37 -7.07 -6.70
C ALA A 67 -8.58 -7.80 -7.31
N GLN A 68 -9.77 -7.61 -6.74
CA GLN A 68 -11.02 -8.18 -7.27
C GLN A 68 -11.34 -7.65 -8.67
N SER A 69 -11.24 -6.33 -8.88
CA SER A 69 -11.51 -5.69 -10.18
C SER A 69 -10.59 -6.20 -11.29
N LEU A 70 -9.38 -6.60 -10.92
CA LEU A 70 -8.36 -7.11 -11.84
C LEU A 70 -8.32 -8.64 -11.93
N ASN A 71 -9.15 -9.32 -11.14
CA ASN A 71 -9.08 -10.77 -10.95
C ASN A 71 -7.66 -11.27 -10.59
N LEU A 72 -7.01 -10.56 -9.68
CA LEU A 72 -5.68 -10.88 -9.15
C LEU A 72 -5.76 -11.27 -7.68
N ASP A 73 -4.75 -12.02 -7.22
CA ASP A 73 -4.55 -12.25 -5.80
C ASP A 73 -4.11 -10.93 -5.13
N LEU A 74 -4.71 -10.62 -3.98
CA LEU A 74 -4.37 -9.45 -3.16
C LEU A 74 -2.86 -9.39 -2.88
N ARG A 75 -2.22 -10.53 -2.68
CA ARG A 75 -0.78 -10.59 -2.42
C ARG A 75 0.04 -10.01 -3.56
N ILE A 76 -0.39 -10.21 -4.81
CA ILE A 76 0.29 -9.64 -5.99
C ILE A 76 0.13 -8.13 -6.00
N VAL A 77 -1.06 -7.63 -5.65
CA VAL A 77 -1.30 -6.19 -5.56
C VAL A 77 -0.39 -5.54 -4.53
N GLU A 78 -0.31 -6.13 -3.35
CA GLU A 78 0.55 -5.66 -2.25
C GLU A 78 2.04 -5.73 -2.61
N LEU A 79 2.50 -6.79 -3.28
CA LEU A 79 3.89 -6.91 -3.74
C LEU A 79 4.29 -5.78 -4.68
N ILE A 80 3.46 -5.52 -5.68
CA ILE A 80 3.73 -4.49 -6.69
C ILE A 80 3.64 -3.09 -6.05
N GLU A 81 2.63 -2.81 -5.22
CA GLU A 81 2.51 -1.51 -4.51
C GLU A 81 3.66 -1.29 -3.51
N ALA A 82 4.16 -2.35 -2.87
CA ALA A 82 5.33 -2.30 -1.99
C ALA A 82 6.68 -2.28 -2.73
N ASN A 83 6.66 -2.25 -4.08
CA ASN A 83 7.85 -2.30 -4.92
C ASN A 83 8.74 -3.53 -4.67
N ARG A 84 8.14 -4.66 -4.24
CA ARG A 84 8.82 -5.95 -4.02
C ARG A 84 8.71 -6.82 -5.28
N LEU A 85 9.33 -6.34 -6.35
CA LEU A 85 9.26 -6.97 -7.67
C LEU A 85 10.01 -8.31 -7.75
N ASP A 86 10.97 -8.55 -6.84
CA ASP A 86 11.72 -9.82 -6.76
C ASP A 86 10.86 -11.00 -6.28
N GLU A 87 9.74 -10.74 -5.63
CA GLU A 87 8.76 -11.74 -5.18
C GLU A 87 7.50 -11.75 -6.05
N ALA A 88 7.40 -10.82 -7.00
CA ALA A 88 6.30 -10.76 -7.93
C ALA A 88 6.42 -11.87 -8.99
N PRO A 89 5.35 -12.15 -9.75
CA PRO A 89 5.38 -13.11 -10.85
C PRO A 89 6.36 -12.67 -11.94
N GLU A 90 6.60 -13.56 -12.91
CA GLU A 90 7.50 -13.26 -14.02
C GLU A 90 7.19 -11.90 -14.67
N PRO A 91 8.21 -11.13 -15.08
CA PRO A 91 8.03 -9.75 -15.53
C PRO A 91 7.11 -9.59 -16.74
N ILE A 92 6.94 -10.63 -17.56
CA ILE A 92 5.95 -10.66 -18.64
C ILE A 92 4.53 -10.45 -18.06
N TYR A 93 4.20 -11.12 -16.95
CA TYR A 93 2.92 -10.98 -16.28
C TYR A 93 2.78 -9.62 -15.60
N VAL A 94 3.83 -9.14 -14.93
CA VAL A 94 3.81 -7.81 -14.29
C VAL A 94 3.51 -6.73 -15.32
N ARG A 95 4.13 -6.77 -16.50
CA ARG A 95 3.83 -5.84 -17.61
C ARG A 95 2.38 -5.90 -18.06
N ALA A 96 1.80 -7.09 -18.15
CA ALA A 96 0.39 -7.25 -18.50
C ALA A 96 -0.52 -6.65 -17.42
N TYR A 97 -0.21 -6.86 -16.14
CA TYR A 97 -0.93 -6.27 -15.02
C TYR A 97 -0.86 -4.75 -15.04
N LEU A 98 0.34 -4.17 -15.17
CA LEU A 98 0.54 -2.71 -15.22
C LEU A 98 -0.33 -2.06 -16.30
N LYS A 99 -0.42 -2.65 -17.50
CA LYS A 99 -1.29 -2.16 -18.57
C LYS A 99 -2.78 -2.20 -18.19
N HIS A 100 -3.23 -3.29 -17.58
CA HIS A 100 -4.63 -3.41 -17.17
C HIS A 100 -4.98 -2.43 -16.04
N TRP A 101 -4.08 -2.27 -15.07
CA TRP A 101 -4.25 -1.36 -13.93
C TRP A 101 -4.27 0.10 -14.37
N ALA A 102 -3.40 0.47 -15.32
CA ALA A 102 -3.37 1.81 -15.89
C ALA A 102 -4.74 2.22 -16.45
N GLY A 103 -5.44 1.30 -17.13
CA GLY A 103 -6.80 1.53 -17.62
C GLY A 103 -7.85 1.72 -16.51
N LEU A 104 -7.76 0.97 -15.41
CA LEU A 104 -8.69 1.11 -14.28
C LEU A 104 -8.43 2.37 -13.45
N LEU A 105 -7.17 2.73 -13.28
CA LEU A 105 -6.73 3.85 -12.43
C LEU A 105 -6.63 5.17 -13.19
N ASP A 106 -6.90 5.17 -14.49
CA ASP A 106 -6.82 6.34 -15.38
C ASP A 106 -5.41 6.96 -15.39
N ILE A 107 -4.41 6.09 -15.49
CA ILE A 107 -2.98 6.44 -15.55
C ILE A 107 -2.49 6.14 -16.98
N ASP A 108 -1.52 6.91 -17.46
CA ASP A 108 -0.80 6.57 -18.68
C ASP A 108 0.02 5.28 -18.50
N GLY A 109 -0.44 4.19 -19.13
CA GLY A 109 0.22 2.90 -19.09
C GLY A 109 1.62 2.89 -19.70
N ALA A 110 1.92 3.80 -20.65
CA ALA A 110 3.25 3.90 -21.23
C ALA A 110 4.25 4.47 -20.23
N GLN A 111 3.86 5.50 -19.47
CA GLN A 111 4.69 6.06 -18.39
C GLN A 111 4.93 5.06 -17.27
N LEU A 112 3.88 4.32 -16.87
CA LEU A 112 3.99 3.29 -15.83
C LEU A 112 4.95 2.16 -16.25
N LEU A 113 4.86 1.73 -17.51
CA LEU A 113 5.75 0.71 -18.06
C LEU A 113 7.19 1.20 -18.18
N ALA A 114 7.40 2.44 -18.63
CA ALA A 114 8.73 3.04 -18.71
C ALA A 114 9.39 3.13 -17.33
N ALA A 115 8.64 3.52 -16.30
CA ALA A 115 9.12 3.53 -14.92
C ALA A 115 9.49 2.13 -14.42
N PHE A 116 8.71 1.10 -14.78
CA PHE A 116 9.01 -0.30 -14.43
C PHE A 116 10.28 -0.83 -15.11
N GLU A 117 10.46 -0.56 -16.40
CA GLU A 117 11.67 -0.96 -17.13
C GLU A 117 12.91 -0.20 -16.63
N ALA A 118 12.78 1.08 -16.28
CA ALA A 118 13.86 1.87 -15.70
C ALA A 118 14.32 1.28 -14.36
N GLN A 119 13.39 0.86 -13.49
CA GLN A 119 13.71 0.21 -12.22
C GLN A 119 14.39 -1.15 -12.41
N ARG A 120 13.96 -1.96 -13.38
CA ARG A 120 14.53 -3.28 -13.65
C ARG A 120 15.87 -3.23 -14.37
N SER A 121 16.13 -2.21 -15.17
CA SER A 121 17.44 -2.01 -15.81
C SER A 121 18.55 -1.83 -14.78
N ILE A 122 18.20 -1.38 -13.56
CA ILE A 122 19.12 -1.24 -12.42
C ILE A 122 19.34 -2.59 -11.70
N ASN A 123 18.43 -3.57 -11.85
CA ASN A 123 18.49 -4.88 -11.22
C ASN A 123 18.24 -6.03 -12.24
N PRO A 124 19.27 -6.51 -12.96
CA PRO A 124 19.14 -7.50 -14.03
C PRO A 124 19.01 -8.93 -13.47
N ARG A 125 17.95 -9.22 -12.71
CA ARG A 125 17.59 -10.62 -12.43
C ARG A 125 16.68 -11.15 -13.54
N THR A 126 17.32 -11.93 -14.41
CA THR A 126 16.76 -13.10 -15.11
C THR A 126 15.39 -12.90 -15.75
N ASP A 127 15.36 -12.34 -16.96
CA ASP A 127 14.31 -12.68 -17.93
C ASP A 127 14.59 -14.11 -18.44
N SER A 128 14.37 -15.11 -17.58
CA SER A 128 14.40 -16.50 -17.98
C SER A 128 13.10 -16.76 -18.73
N VAL A 129 13.11 -16.49 -20.04
CA VAL A 129 12.07 -16.94 -20.97
C VAL A 129 11.91 -18.46 -20.88
N ASN A 130 11.07 -18.93 -19.96
CA ASN A 130 10.59 -20.31 -20.00
C ASN A 130 9.57 -20.43 -21.14
N THR A 131 10.12 -20.45 -22.35
CA THR A 131 9.44 -20.86 -23.57
C THR A 131 9.02 -22.30 -23.35
N HIS A 132 7.77 -22.52 -22.90
CA HIS A 132 7.14 -23.81 -23.04
C HIS A 132 7.19 -24.15 -24.53
N ALA A 133 8.16 -24.97 -24.91
CA ALA A 133 8.22 -25.62 -26.18
C ALA A 133 6.87 -26.32 -26.37
N ARG A 134 6.07 -25.84 -27.33
CA ARG A 134 4.98 -26.66 -27.88
C ARG A 134 5.68 -27.88 -28.47
N ALA A 135 5.60 -29.01 -27.77
CA ALA A 135 6.01 -30.28 -28.32
C ALA A 135 5.24 -30.49 -29.65
N PRO A 136 5.91 -30.94 -30.73
CA PRO A 136 5.22 -31.41 -31.91
C PRO A 136 4.27 -32.53 -31.48
N LEU A 137 2.98 -32.37 -31.72
CA LEU A 137 1.97 -33.41 -31.56
C LEU A 137 2.09 -34.43 -32.69
N ASP A 138 3.23 -35.11 -32.77
CA ASP A 138 3.41 -36.28 -33.62
C ASP A 138 3.04 -37.52 -32.79
N GLY A 139 1.82 -38.04 -32.97
CA GLY A 139 1.45 -39.25 -32.24
C GLY A 139 -0.03 -39.65 -32.25
N VAL A 140 -0.73 -39.56 -33.38
CA VAL A 140 -1.94 -40.38 -33.56
C VAL A 140 -1.50 -41.69 -34.19
N GLY A 141 -1.09 -42.62 -33.33
CA GLY A 141 -0.89 -44.03 -33.68
C GLY A 141 -2.23 -44.67 -34.01
N LEU A 142 -2.53 -44.75 -35.31
CA LEU A 142 -3.59 -45.60 -35.83
C LEU A 142 -3.18 -47.05 -35.58
N SER A 143 -3.78 -47.68 -34.57
CA SER A 143 -3.65 -49.12 -34.34
C SER A 143 -4.49 -49.88 -35.38
N PRO A 144 -3.98 -50.97 -35.97
CA PRO A 144 -4.75 -51.80 -36.89
C PRO A 144 -5.64 -52.80 -36.15
N CYS A 145 -6.84 -53.03 -36.68
CA CYS A 145 -7.65 -54.23 -36.46
C CYS A 145 -7.58 -55.11 -37.72
#